data_AF-A0AB38G6F5-F1
#
_entry.id   AF-A0AB38G6F5-F1
#
_cell.length_a   1.000
_cell.length_b   1.000
_cell.length_c   1.000
_cell.angle_alpha   90.00
_cell.angle_beta   90.00
_cell.angle_gamma   90.00
#
_symmetry.space_group_name_H-M   'P 1'
#
loop_
_entity.id
_entity.type
_entity.pdbx_description
1 polymer ?
#
loop_
_entity_poly.entity_id
_entity_poly.type
_entity_poly.pdbx_seq_one_letter_code
_entity_poly.pdbx_strand_id
1 'polypeptide(L)'
;MTARNVHDSQAFPALFAQLKAFQPTYLIADAGYKTLTIAHYLLSQKVIPVFPYTRPHGKKAKLRPKDFIYDDYYDCYLCPENQVLTYRTTNHQGYREYQSQPEECQNCP
;
A
#
# COMPACT_ATOMS: atom_id res chain seq x y z
N MET A 1 -36.75 17.07 -0.40
CA MET A 1 -35.38 17.36 0.07
C MET A 1 -34.63 16.04 0.21
N THR A 2 -33.95 15.57 -0.83
CA THR A 2 -33.16 14.33 -0.83
C THR A 2 -31.68 14.66 -0.68
N ALA A 3 -31.26 14.93 0.55
CA ALA A 3 -29.91 14.63 0.99
C ALA A 3 -30.00 13.21 1.59
N ARG A 4 -29.13 12.25 1.27
CA ARG A 4 -27.81 12.18 1.87
C ARG A 4 -27.07 11.02 1.20
N ASN A 5 -25.83 11.26 0.81
CA ASN A 5 -24.88 10.20 0.46
C ASN A 5 -24.70 9.33 1.72
N VAL A 6 -25.38 8.19 1.78
CA VAL A 6 -25.27 7.26 2.91
C VAL A 6 -23.92 6.57 2.75
N HIS A 7 -23.03 6.74 3.72
CA HIS A 7 -21.74 6.07 3.71
C HIS A 7 -21.97 4.55 3.65
N ASP A 8 -21.23 3.82 2.80
CA ASP A 8 -21.47 2.39 2.53
C ASP A 8 -21.50 1.52 3.81
N SER A 9 -20.84 1.97 4.88
CA SER A 9 -20.90 1.33 6.21
C SER A 9 -22.27 1.37 6.88
N GLN A 10 -23.13 2.34 6.57
CA GLN A 10 -24.50 2.45 7.09
C GLN A 10 -25.50 1.63 6.27
N ALA A 11 -25.20 1.34 5.00
CA ALA A 11 -26.05 0.54 4.12
C ALA A 11 -25.82 -0.98 4.27
N PHE A 12 -24.64 -1.38 4.75
CA PHE A 12 -24.25 -2.79 4.87
C PHE A 12 -25.23 -3.67 5.68
N PRO A 13 -25.78 -3.26 6.84
CA PRO A 13 -26.67 -4.12 7.61
C PRO A 13 -27.96 -4.52 6.87
N ALA A 14 -28.52 -3.60 6.07
CA ALA A 14 -29.72 -3.87 5.29
C ALA A 14 -29.46 -4.87 4.15
N LEU A 15 -28.32 -4.73 3.47
CA LEU A 15 -27.85 -5.68 2.45
C LEU A 15 -27.57 -7.06 3.05
N PHE A 16 -26.87 -7.11 4.20
CA PHE A 16 -26.53 -8.36 4.83
C PHE A 16 -27.76 -9.13 5.33
N ALA A 17 -28.82 -8.42 5.77
CA ALA A 17 -30.07 -9.06 6.17
C ALA A 17 -30.71 -9.88 5.05
N GLN A 18 -30.62 -9.41 3.80
CA GLN A 18 -31.09 -10.16 2.62
C GLN A 18 -30.18 -11.35 2.30
N LEU A 19 -28.87 -11.16 2.46
CA LEU A 19 -27.87 -12.21 2.18
C LEU A 19 -27.85 -13.32 3.25
N LYS A 20 -28.26 -13.01 4.48
CA LYS A 20 -28.30 -13.96 5.60
C LYS A 20 -29.19 -15.18 5.29
N ALA A 21 -30.23 -15.02 4.48
CA ALA A 21 -31.10 -16.11 4.04
C ALA A 21 -30.32 -17.23 3.31
N PHE A 22 -29.22 -16.89 2.63
CA PHE A 22 -28.40 -17.84 1.86
C PHE A 22 -27.34 -18.55 2.71
N GLN A 23 -27.19 -18.20 3.99
CA GLN A 23 -26.20 -18.78 4.92
C GLN A 23 -24.78 -18.92 4.32
N PRO A 24 -24.20 -17.82 3.80
CA PRO A 24 -22.91 -17.89 3.12
C PRO A 24 -21.76 -18.19 4.10
N THR A 25 -20.84 -19.08 3.71
CA THR A 25 -19.59 -19.30 4.44
C THR A 25 -18.56 -18.20 4.13
N TYR A 26 -18.55 -17.70 2.89
CA TYR A 26 -17.65 -16.66 2.41
C TYR A 26 -18.44 -15.51 1.82
N LEU A 27 -18.01 -14.27 2.09
CA LEU A 27 -18.62 -13.07 1.53
C LEU A 27 -17.54 -12.19 0.89
N ILE A 28 -17.61 -12.04 -0.43
CA ILE A 28 -16.71 -11.16 -1.18
C ILE A 28 -17.33 -9.77 -1.19
N ALA A 29 -16.60 -8.78 -0.68
CA ALA A 29 -17.07 -7.42 -0.57
C ALA A 29 -16.08 -6.45 -1.23
N ASP A 30 -16.61 -5.37 -1.81
CA ASP A 30 -15.81 -4.31 -2.40
C ASP A 30 -14.92 -3.62 -1.35
N ALA A 31 -13.85 -2.94 -1.81
CA ALA A 31 -12.97 -2.13 -0.97
C ALA A 31 -13.73 -1.08 -0.14
N GLY A 32 -14.85 -0.54 -0.63
CA GLY A 32 -15.68 0.41 0.12
C GLY A 32 -16.28 -0.15 1.43
N TYR A 33 -16.46 -1.47 1.51
CA TYR A 33 -16.98 -2.15 2.71
C TYR A 33 -15.87 -2.63 3.65
N LYS A 34 -14.59 -2.43 3.29
CA LYS A 34 -13.44 -2.84 4.09
C LYS A 34 -13.25 -1.92 5.31
N THR A 35 -14.15 -2.05 6.26
CA THR A 35 -14.12 -1.36 7.55
C THR A 35 -14.03 -2.38 8.68
N LEU A 36 -13.39 -1.99 9.79
CA LEU A 36 -13.21 -2.87 10.95
C LEU A 36 -14.56 -3.36 11.51
N THR A 37 -15.57 -2.48 11.54
CA THR A 37 -16.91 -2.78 12.04
C THR A 37 -17.60 -3.87 11.21
N ILE A 38 -17.53 -3.78 9.88
CA ILE A 38 -18.13 -4.76 8.97
C ILE A 38 -17.40 -6.10 9.07
N ALA A 39 -16.05 -6.08 9.07
CA ALA A 39 -15.25 -7.28 9.19
C ALA A 39 -15.54 -8.04 10.50
N HIS A 40 -15.56 -7.32 11.62
CA HIS A 40 -15.87 -7.89 12.94
C HIS A 40 -17.29 -8.47 12.98
N TYR A 41 -18.27 -7.74 12.44
CA TYR A 41 -19.64 -8.20 12.38
C TYR A 41 -19.79 -9.50 11.56
N LEU A 42 -19.18 -9.60 10.38
CA LEU A 42 -19.22 -10.79 9.53
C LEU A 42 -18.60 -12.00 10.24
N LEU A 43 -17.43 -11.82 10.85
CA LEU A 43 -16.75 -12.87 11.61
C LEU A 43 -17.60 -13.35 12.80
N SER A 44 -18.30 -12.45 13.50
CA SER A 44 -19.23 -12.80 14.59
C SER A 44 -20.38 -13.71 14.12
N GLN A 45 -20.81 -13.56 12.85
CA GLN A 45 -21.86 -14.36 12.24
C GLN A 45 -21.29 -15.65 11.58
N LYS A 46 -20.02 -15.97 11.82
CA LYS A 46 -19.29 -17.10 11.21
C LYS A 46 -19.21 -17.03 9.68
N VAL A 47 -19.28 -15.81 9.13
CA VAL A 47 -19.07 -15.55 7.70
C VAL A 47 -17.66 -15.01 7.52
N ILE A 48 -16.88 -15.61 6.64
CA ILE A 48 -15.50 -15.18 6.36
C ILE A 48 -15.53 -14.07 5.30
N PRO A 49 -15.20 -12.81 5.64
CA PRO A 49 -15.12 -11.75 4.65
C PRO A 49 -13.85 -11.89 3.80
N VAL A 50 -14.01 -11.74 2.50
CA VAL A 50 -12.92 -11.64 1.53
C VAL A 50 -12.94 -10.23 0.95
N PHE A 51 -11.96 -9.42 1.33
CA PHE A 51 -11.79 -8.07 0.82
C PHE A 51 -10.65 -8.02 -0.20
N PRO A 52 -10.75 -7.17 -1.23
CA PRO A 52 -9.64 -6.95 -2.15
C PRO A 52 -8.42 -6.35 -1.43
N TYR A 53 -7.25 -6.65 -1.97
CA TYR A 53 -5.99 -6.06 -1.52
C TYR A 53 -6.00 -4.55 -1.76
N THR A 54 -5.81 -3.77 -0.70
CA THR A 54 -5.61 -2.33 -0.81
C THR A 54 -4.11 -2.10 -0.81
N ARG A 55 -3.57 -1.59 -1.93
CA ARG A 55 -2.15 -1.28 -2.01
C ARG A 55 -1.81 -0.24 -0.93
N PRO A 56 -0.80 -0.49 -0.07
CA PRO A 56 -0.40 0.48 0.92
C PRO A 56 0.03 1.77 0.22
N HIS A 57 -0.55 2.88 0.64
CA HIS A 57 -0.12 4.18 0.17
C HIS A 57 1.23 4.49 0.82
N GLY A 58 2.31 4.38 0.02
CA GLY A 58 3.62 4.88 0.42
C GLY A 58 3.58 6.38 0.70
N LYS A 59 4.50 6.88 1.53
CA LYS A 59 4.67 8.33 1.71
C LYS A 59 4.96 8.96 0.34
N LYS A 60 4.15 9.92 -0.09
CA LYS A 60 4.23 10.54 -1.43
C LYS A 60 5.59 11.20 -1.73
N ALA A 61 6.35 11.56 -0.70
CA ALA A 61 7.57 12.36 -0.81
C ALA A 61 8.88 11.55 -0.73
N LYS A 62 8.88 10.23 -0.95
CA LYS A 62 10.13 9.45 -1.01
C LYS A 62 10.36 8.92 -2.41
N LEU A 63 11.58 9.11 -2.92
CA LEU A 63 12.09 8.45 -4.12
C LEU A 63 11.93 6.94 -3.97
N ARG A 64 11.56 6.26 -5.05
CA ARG A 64 11.36 4.80 -5.06
C ARG A 64 12.61 4.16 -5.65
N PRO A 65 12.95 2.92 -5.27
CA PRO A 65 14.12 2.21 -5.83
C PRO A 65 14.11 2.14 -7.37
N LYS A 66 12.93 2.03 -7.97
CA LYS A 66 12.76 2.02 -9.45
C LYS A 66 13.11 3.34 -10.14
N ASP A 67 13.24 4.42 -9.38
CA ASP A 67 13.61 5.73 -9.91
C ASP A 67 15.16 5.85 -9.99
N PHE A 68 15.92 4.86 -9.51
CA PHE A 68 17.38 4.79 -9.63
C PHE A 68 17.79 3.81 -10.73
N ILE A 69 18.86 4.17 -11.46
CA ILE A 69 19.42 3.36 -12.56
C ILE A 69 20.80 2.87 -12.13
N TYR A 70 21.06 1.57 -12.28
CA TYR A 70 22.39 1.03 -12.05
C TYR A 70 23.23 1.12 -13.32
N ASP A 71 24.44 1.67 -13.20
CA ASP A 71 25.46 1.68 -14.24
C ASP A 71 26.49 0.60 -13.91
N ASP A 72 26.58 -0.41 -14.78
CA ASP A 72 27.47 -1.56 -14.61
C ASP A 72 28.92 -1.25 -14.98
N TYR A 73 29.16 -0.30 -15.88
CA TYR A 73 30.49 0.11 -16.31
C TYR A 73 31.21 0.89 -15.19
N TYR A 74 30.48 1.75 -14.48
CA TYR A 74 31.03 2.56 -13.38
C TYR A 74 30.76 2.00 -11.98
N ASP A 75 30.03 0.88 -11.85
CA ASP A 75 29.58 0.28 -10.57
C ASP A 75 28.97 1.34 -9.64
N CYS A 76 27.95 2.05 -10.14
CA CYS A 76 27.28 3.11 -9.41
C CYS A 76 25.77 3.16 -9.69
N TYR A 77 25.03 3.87 -8.85
CA TYR A 77 23.63 4.18 -9.11
C TYR A 77 23.47 5.65 -9.48
N LEU A 78 22.63 5.94 -10.45
CA LEU A 78 22.21 7.30 -10.80
C LEU A 78 20.83 7.56 -10.20
N CYS A 79 20.68 8.67 -9.48
CA CYS A 79 19.38 9.12 -8.97
C CYS A 79 18.60 9.90 -10.04
N PRO A 80 17.30 10.19 -9.82
CA PRO A 80 16.48 11.00 -10.74
C PRO A 80 17.03 12.40 -11.04
N GLU A 81 17.78 12.98 -10.10
CA GLU A 81 18.45 14.27 -10.25
C GLU A 81 19.86 14.15 -10.86
N ASN A 82 20.15 13.00 -11.48
CA ASN A 82 21.37 12.70 -12.20
C ASN A 82 22.65 12.76 -11.35
N GLN A 83 22.52 12.59 -10.03
CA GLN A 83 23.65 12.47 -9.10
C GLN A 83 24.08 11.01 -8.94
N VAL A 84 25.38 10.82 -8.75
CA VAL A 84 26.00 9.50 -8.62
C VAL A 84 25.97 9.06 -7.16
N LEU A 85 25.43 7.87 -6.92
CA LEU A 85 25.53 7.13 -5.67
C LEU A 85 26.69 6.16 -5.79
N THR A 86 27.76 6.42 -5.03
CA THR A 86 28.98 5.63 -5.07
C THR A 86 28.88 4.44 -4.12
N TYR A 87 29.61 3.37 -4.45
CA TYR A 87 29.75 2.22 -3.57
C TYR A 87 30.37 2.63 -2.24
N ARG A 88 29.72 2.27 -1.14
CA ARG A 88 30.18 2.56 0.23
C ARG A 88 30.82 1.33 0.87
N THR A 89 30.07 0.24 0.95
CA THR A 89 30.49 -0.98 1.62
C THR A 89 29.57 -2.14 1.24
N THR A 90 29.99 -3.36 1.52
CA THR A 90 29.14 -4.56 1.44
C THR A 90 28.78 -4.96 2.86
N ASN A 91 27.49 -5.11 3.15
CA ASN A 91 27.03 -5.49 4.48
C ASN A 91 27.29 -6.97 4.79
N HIS A 92 27.11 -7.37 6.05
CA HIS A 92 27.32 -8.76 6.49
C HIS A 92 26.42 -9.78 5.75
N GLN A 93 25.33 -9.34 5.14
CA GLN A 93 24.42 -10.19 4.36
C GLN A 93 24.83 -10.28 2.88
N GLY A 94 25.92 -9.63 2.46
CA GLY A 94 26.44 -9.66 1.10
C GLY A 94 25.84 -8.62 0.15
N TYR A 95 25.00 -7.69 0.63
CA TYR A 95 24.45 -6.63 -0.20
C TYR A 95 25.42 -5.45 -0.29
N ARG A 96 25.60 -4.93 -1.51
CA ARG A 96 26.35 -3.71 -1.77
C ARG A 96 25.50 -2.49 -1.43
N GLU A 97 26.06 -1.60 -0.63
CA GLU A 97 25.44 -0.34 -0.24
C GLU A 97 26.03 0.80 -1.06
N TYR A 98 25.14 1.59 -1.67
CA TYR A 98 25.50 2.78 -2.43
C TYR A 98 24.92 4.00 -1.73
N GLN A 99 25.71 5.08 -1.61
CA GLN A 99 25.33 6.26 -0.83
C GLN A 99 25.50 7.53 -1.67
N SER A 100 24.54 8.45 -1.53
CA SER A 100 24.66 9.80 -2.08
C SER A 100 25.55 10.69 -1.20
N GLN A 101 26.12 11.73 -1.79
CA GLN A 101 26.86 12.74 -1.03
C GLN A 101 25.87 13.66 -0.30
N PRO A 102 25.95 13.79 1.04
CA PRO A 102 25.01 14.63 1.79
C PRO A 102 25.02 16.09 1.36
N GLU A 103 26.17 16.62 0.93
CA GLU A 103 26.34 18.01 0.48
C GLU A 103 25.56 18.29 -0.82
N GLU A 104 25.54 17.32 -1.74
CA GLU A 104 24.77 17.41 -2.99
C GLU A 104 23.27 17.27 -2.71
N CYS A 105 22.88 16.32 -1.84
CA CYS A 105 21.48 16.06 -1.52
C CYS A 105 20.79 17.15 -0.70
N GLN A 106 21.53 18.01 0.01
CA GLN A 106 20.93 19.11 0.78
C GLN A 106 20.18 20.12 -0.11
N ASN A 107 20.62 20.27 -1.36
CA ASN A 107 20.05 21.21 -2.31
C ASN A 107 19.10 20.54 -3.32
N CYS A 108 18.82 19.24 -3.16
CA CYS A 108 17.88 18.54 -4.03
C CYS A 108 16.42 18.97 -3.75
N PRO A 109 15.59 19.08 -4.80
CA PRO A 109 14.20 19.51 -4.71
C PRO A 109 13.29 18.55 -3.91
#